data_AF-A6QBW1-F1
#
_entry.id   AF-A6QBW1-F1
#
_cell.length_a   1.000
_cell.length_b   1.000
_cell.length_c   1.000
_cell.angle_alpha   90.00
_cell.angle_beta   90.00
_cell.angle_gamma   90.00
#
_symmetry.space_group_name_H-M   'P 1'
#
loop_
_entity.id
_entity.type
_entity.pdbx_description
1 polymer ?
#
loop_
_entity_poly.entity_id
_entity_poly.type
_entity_poly.pdbx_seq_one_letter_code
_entity_poly.pdbx_strand_id
1 'polypeptide(L)'
;MKFLIILISMVLFLNAQTVTLIHKPVPRLSKGEKKFKKINSYGWSDFHLGWQVSYFDVVSFNTKPSDGKHFELPGGKAVFREILHIGKATKKLNNRSQQYLAKAIMKPAYFWKYPQPLLNDYTFYTLRFIDAKDGKLKAIETLDDVQQFLGNIDTEAEILLWIMASDHPGRRSYSYKKVGRNYRVRFLDSDMGECYFHEYFRYYDEKGKVMKEKTLREVHVKGCVEIMI
;
A
#
# COMPACT_ATOMS: atom_id res chain seq x y z
N MET A 1 12.93 -50.81 -20.69
CA MET A 1 13.81 -49.64 -20.94
C MET A 1 13.06 -48.32 -21.18
N LYS A 2 11.96 -48.27 -21.94
CA LYS A 2 11.22 -47.00 -22.19
C LYS A 2 10.67 -46.30 -20.94
N PHE A 3 10.23 -47.06 -19.93
CA PHE A 3 9.69 -46.50 -18.68
C PHE A 3 10.75 -45.87 -17.75
N LEU A 4 12.02 -46.31 -17.83
CA LEU A 4 13.09 -45.77 -16.99
C LEU A 4 13.52 -44.37 -17.44
N ILE A 5 13.48 -44.13 -18.75
CA ILE A 5 13.83 -42.83 -19.34
C ILE A 5 12.80 -41.76 -18.97
N ILE A 6 11.51 -42.12 -18.94
CA ILE A 6 10.41 -41.22 -18.53
C ILE A 6 10.53 -40.85 -17.05
N LEU A 7 10.87 -41.82 -16.18
CA LEU A 7 11.03 -41.55 -14.76
C LEU A 7 12.23 -40.63 -14.47
N ILE A 8 13.38 -40.86 -15.14
CA ILE A 8 14.58 -40.02 -15.00
C ILE A 8 14.34 -38.60 -15.53
N SER A 9 13.59 -38.45 -16.63
CA SER A 9 13.25 -37.13 -17.18
C SER A 9 12.21 -36.37 -16.33
N MET A 10 11.26 -37.05 -15.70
CA MET A 10 10.36 -36.43 -14.70
C MET A 10 11.12 -35.98 -13.45
N VAL A 11 12.07 -36.76 -12.95
CA VAL A 11 12.91 -36.39 -11.78
C VAL A 11 13.84 -35.21 -12.12
N LEU A 12 14.33 -35.12 -13.36
CA LEU A 12 15.11 -33.95 -13.81
C LEU A 12 14.24 -32.70 -13.96
N PHE A 13 12.99 -32.81 -14.44
CA PHE A 13 12.06 -31.68 -14.50
C PHE A 13 11.60 -31.19 -13.11
N LEU A 14 11.38 -32.10 -12.17
CA LEU A 14 11.04 -31.78 -10.78
C LEU A 14 12.22 -31.14 -10.02
N ASN A 15 13.47 -31.51 -10.32
CA ASN A 15 14.66 -30.88 -9.73
C ASN A 15 15.10 -29.59 -10.46
N ALA A 16 14.71 -29.41 -11.73
CA ALA A 16 14.91 -28.16 -12.48
C ALA A 16 13.90 -27.07 -12.09
N GLN A 17 12.79 -27.43 -11.45
CA GLN A 17 11.99 -26.50 -10.63
C GLN A 17 12.59 -26.33 -9.24
N THR A 18 13.90 -26.15 -9.17
CA THR A 18 14.47 -25.37 -8.08
C THR A 18 13.92 -23.96 -8.29
N VAL A 19 12.77 -23.69 -7.65
CA VAL A 19 12.27 -22.34 -7.44
C VAL A 19 13.44 -21.59 -6.83
N THR A 20 14.18 -20.86 -7.66
CA THR A 20 15.15 -19.87 -7.20
C THR A 20 14.31 -18.90 -6.39
N LEU A 21 14.30 -19.10 -5.08
CA LEU A 21 13.83 -18.12 -4.12
C LEU A 21 14.70 -16.89 -4.36
N ILE A 22 14.21 -15.99 -5.21
CA ILE A 22 14.81 -14.70 -5.48
C ILE A 22 14.88 -14.01 -4.12
N HIS A 23 16.08 -14.00 -3.53
CA HIS A 23 16.30 -13.31 -2.26
C HIS A 23 16.23 -11.82 -2.54
N LYS A 24 15.07 -11.23 -2.22
CA LYS A 24 14.86 -9.80 -2.39
C LYS A 24 15.93 -9.03 -1.62
N PRO A 25 16.59 -8.04 -2.25
CA PRO A 25 17.62 -7.28 -1.57
C PRO A 25 17.01 -6.56 -0.36
N VAL A 26 17.57 -6.78 0.83
CA VAL A 26 17.16 -6.04 2.03
C VAL A 26 18.03 -4.78 2.13
N PRO A 27 17.45 -3.57 2.04
CA PRO A 27 18.23 -2.34 2.17
C PRO A 27 18.89 -2.24 3.54
N ARG A 28 20.17 -1.85 3.59
CA ARG A 28 20.86 -1.55 4.85
C ARG A 28 20.47 -0.14 5.31
N LEU A 29 20.19 0.01 6.61
CA LEU A 29 19.89 1.32 7.19
C LEU A 29 21.14 2.23 7.12
N SER A 30 20.94 3.48 6.71
CA SER A 30 21.99 4.51 6.85
C SER A 30 22.00 5.11 8.26
N LYS A 31 23.08 5.81 8.62
CA LYS A 31 23.24 6.44 9.95
C LYS A 31 22.05 7.35 10.30
N GLY A 32 21.36 7.00 11.38
CA GLY A 32 20.20 7.73 11.91
C GLY A 32 18.87 7.45 11.19
N GLU A 33 18.81 6.46 10.29
CA GLU A 33 17.53 5.95 9.77
C GLU A 33 16.89 4.94 10.71
N LYS A 34 15.56 4.93 10.70
CA LYS A 34 14.71 3.97 11.42
C LYS A 34 13.83 3.24 10.42
N LYS A 35 13.56 1.96 10.66
CA LYS A 35 12.50 1.25 9.91
C LYS A 35 11.14 1.77 10.37
N PHE A 36 10.19 1.81 9.45
CA PHE A 36 8.81 2.01 9.83
C PHE A 36 8.33 0.85 10.69
N LYS A 37 7.56 1.15 11.74
CA LYS A 37 6.76 0.12 12.43
C LYS A 37 5.65 -0.39 11.49
N LYS A 38 5.07 -1.54 11.82
CA LYS A 38 3.87 -2.02 11.13
C LYS A 38 2.75 -1.00 11.32
N ILE A 39 2.02 -0.65 10.26
CA ILE A 39 0.97 0.37 10.31
C ILE A 39 -0.07 0.07 11.41
N ASN A 40 -0.46 -1.19 11.59
CA ASN A 40 -1.42 -1.60 12.62
C ASN A 40 -0.90 -1.54 14.07
N SER A 41 0.34 -1.09 14.30
CA SER A 41 0.92 -0.91 15.64
C SER A 41 0.88 0.52 16.16
N TYR A 42 0.50 1.48 15.31
CA TYR A 42 0.31 2.86 15.76
C TYR A 42 -1.01 3.01 16.51
N GLY A 43 -1.02 3.92 17.48
CA GLY A 43 -2.18 4.29 18.28
C GLY A 43 -2.54 5.75 18.10
N TRP A 44 -3.56 6.20 18.84
CA TRP A 44 -4.08 7.57 18.75
C TRP A 44 -3.00 8.64 19.00
N SER A 45 -2.08 8.41 19.93
CA SER A 45 -1.00 9.34 20.29
C SER A 45 0.08 9.51 19.22
N ASP A 46 0.10 8.66 18.19
CA ASP A 46 1.08 8.74 17.11
C ASP A 46 0.63 9.69 15.98
N PHE A 47 -0.55 10.31 16.09
CA PHE A 47 -1.13 11.19 15.08
C PHE A 47 -1.53 12.56 15.66
N HIS A 48 -1.25 13.62 14.91
CA HIS A 48 -1.62 15.01 15.13
C HIS A 48 -2.55 15.49 14.00
N LEU A 49 -3.74 14.90 13.97
CA LEU A 49 -4.70 15.10 12.89
C LEU A 49 -5.12 16.57 12.73
N GLY A 50 -5.15 17.04 11.49
CA GLY A 50 -5.66 18.36 11.12
C GLY A 50 -7.18 18.48 11.28
N TRP A 51 -7.89 17.34 11.27
CA TRP A 51 -9.34 17.28 11.49
C TRP A 51 -9.69 16.79 12.90
N GLN A 52 -10.82 17.28 13.41
CA GLN A 52 -11.40 16.78 14.65
C GLN A 52 -12.19 15.49 14.36
N VAL A 53 -11.56 14.34 14.62
CA VAL A 53 -12.19 13.03 14.45
C VAL A 53 -12.17 12.27 15.76
N SER A 54 -13.18 11.42 15.97
CA SER A 54 -13.29 10.54 17.14
C SER A 54 -12.84 9.11 16.84
N TYR A 55 -12.69 8.80 15.55
CA TYR A 55 -12.33 7.49 15.02
C TYR A 55 -11.79 7.63 13.60
N PHE A 56 -10.81 6.82 13.23
CA PHE A 56 -10.52 6.54 11.83
C PHE A 56 -9.92 5.15 11.63
N ASP A 57 -10.06 4.65 10.41
CA ASP A 57 -9.44 3.41 9.98
C ASP A 57 -8.93 3.52 8.53
N VAL A 58 -8.07 2.58 8.18
CA VAL A 58 -7.70 2.31 6.79
C VAL A 58 -8.17 0.90 6.49
N VAL A 59 -8.92 0.75 5.40
CA VAL A 59 -9.40 -0.55 4.95
C VAL A 59 -9.04 -0.78 3.49
N SER A 60 -8.82 -2.04 3.14
CA SER A 60 -8.75 -2.48 1.75
C SER A 60 -9.98 -3.27 1.36
N PHE A 61 -10.37 -3.24 0.09
CA PHE A 61 -11.34 -4.15 -0.49
C PHE A 61 -10.91 -4.56 -1.89
N ASN A 62 -11.38 -5.72 -2.35
CA ASN A 62 -11.11 -6.21 -3.70
C ASN A 62 -12.37 -6.09 -4.55
N THR A 63 -12.19 -5.77 -5.83
CA THR A 63 -13.27 -5.82 -6.84
C THR A 63 -12.75 -6.39 -8.15
N LYS A 64 -13.65 -7.01 -8.91
CA LYS A 64 -13.37 -7.42 -10.28
C LYS A 64 -13.51 -6.22 -11.23
N PRO A 65 -12.77 -6.17 -12.33
CA PRO A 65 -13.06 -5.26 -13.42
C PRO A 65 -14.40 -5.67 -14.02
N SER A 66 -15.38 -4.76 -14.04
CA SER A 66 -16.42 -4.84 -15.05
C SER A 66 -15.89 -4.13 -16.28
N ASP A 67 -15.97 -4.78 -17.45
CA ASP A 67 -15.95 -4.22 -18.81
C ASP A 67 -14.96 -3.07 -19.19
N GLY A 68 -13.90 -2.83 -18.42
CA GLY A 68 -12.84 -1.86 -18.70
C GLY A 68 -13.25 -0.39 -18.57
N LYS A 69 -14.52 -0.07 -18.27
CA LYS A 69 -15.00 1.32 -18.18
C LYS A 69 -15.61 1.68 -16.84
N HIS A 70 -16.12 0.71 -16.07
CA HIS A 70 -16.70 0.95 -14.75
C HIS A 70 -16.17 -0.09 -13.75
N PHE A 71 -16.13 0.26 -12.46
CA PHE A 71 -15.88 -0.71 -11.40
C PHE A 71 -17.22 -1.04 -10.78
N GLU A 72 -17.82 -2.16 -11.16
CA GLU A 72 -19.01 -2.64 -10.48
C GLU A 72 -18.61 -3.47 -9.27
N LEU A 73 -19.06 -3.04 -8.09
CA LEU A 73 -19.04 -3.89 -6.92
C LEU A 73 -19.96 -5.09 -7.19
N PRO A 74 -19.47 -6.34 -7.09
CA PRO A 74 -20.32 -7.50 -7.27
C PRO A 74 -21.51 -7.40 -6.30
N GLY A 75 -22.72 -7.48 -6.85
CA GLY A 75 -24.00 -7.15 -6.24
C GLY A 75 -24.18 -7.62 -4.79
N GLY A 76 -23.65 -6.83 -3.85
CA GLY A 76 -24.04 -6.86 -2.45
C GLY A 76 -22.99 -7.26 -1.39
N LYS A 77 -21.73 -7.62 -1.69
CA LYS A 77 -20.75 -7.93 -0.61
C LYS A 77 -19.32 -7.51 -0.92
N ALA A 78 -19.02 -6.22 -0.82
CA ALA A 78 -17.65 -5.77 -0.67
C ALA A 78 -17.12 -6.24 0.70
N VAL A 79 -16.08 -7.08 0.71
CA VAL A 79 -15.41 -7.48 1.96
C VAL A 79 -14.31 -6.48 2.24
N PHE A 80 -14.52 -5.67 3.27
CA PHE A 80 -13.51 -4.73 3.77
C PHE A 80 -12.58 -5.45 4.74
N ARG A 81 -11.28 -5.39 4.47
CA ARG A 81 -10.22 -5.83 5.37
C ARG A 81 -9.60 -4.62 6.04
N GLU A 82 -9.56 -4.64 7.36
CA GLU A 82 -8.93 -3.59 8.16
C GLU A 82 -7.40 -3.67 8.11
N ILE A 83 -6.76 -2.52 8.01
CA ILE A 83 -5.30 -2.34 7.93
C ILE A 83 -4.80 -1.52 9.12
N LEU A 84 -5.53 -0.46 9.46
CA LEU A 84 -5.27 0.43 10.58
C LEU A 84 -6.60 0.75 11.25
N HIS A 85 -6.61 0.84 12.57
CA HIS A 85 -7.78 1.19 13.38
C HIS A 85 -7.35 2.09 14.52
N ILE A 86 -7.94 3.28 14.61
CA ILE A 86 -7.58 4.29 15.60
C ILE A 86 -8.86 4.84 16.24
N GLY A 87 -9.01 4.58 17.54
CA GLY A 87 -10.19 4.95 18.33
C GLY A 87 -11.05 3.74 18.69
N LYS A 88 -12.22 3.97 19.27
CA LYS A 88 -13.21 2.91 19.54
C LYS A 88 -14.31 3.02 18.49
N ALA A 89 -14.38 2.09 17.54
CA ALA A 89 -15.49 2.05 16.61
C ALA A 89 -16.82 1.87 17.38
N THR A 90 -17.71 2.85 17.30
CA THR A 90 -19.08 2.72 17.77
C THR A 90 -19.86 1.78 16.86
N LYS A 91 -19.98 0.50 17.26
CA LYS A 91 -20.79 -0.57 16.62
C LYS A 91 -20.37 -0.92 15.17
N LYS A 92 -20.61 -2.18 14.78
CA LYS A 92 -20.44 -2.63 13.39
C LYS A 92 -21.21 -1.69 12.46
N LEU A 93 -20.52 -1.12 11.47
CA LEU A 93 -21.13 -0.28 10.43
C LEU A 93 -22.33 -1.01 9.81
N ASN A 94 -23.48 -0.35 9.73
CA ASN A 94 -24.66 -0.93 9.10
C ASN A 94 -24.47 -1.10 7.58
N ASN A 95 -25.27 -1.97 6.97
CA ASN A 95 -25.18 -2.27 5.52
C ASN A 95 -25.29 -1.02 4.64
N ARG A 96 -26.12 -0.03 5.04
CA ARG A 96 -26.28 1.22 4.28
C ARG A 96 -24.99 2.04 4.26
N SER A 97 -24.29 2.14 5.38
CA SER A 97 -23.01 2.85 5.48
C SER A 97 -21.94 2.14 4.67
N GLN A 98 -21.89 0.80 4.75
CA GLN A 98 -20.98 0.00 3.93
C GLN A 98 -21.24 0.19 2.43
N GLN A 99 -22.49 0.18 1.99
CA GLN A 99 -22.86 0.42 0.60
C GLN A 99 -22.54 1.86 0.14
N TYR A 100 -22.80 2.86 0.99
CA TYR A 100 -22.44 4.25 0.72
C TYR A 100 -20.93 4.40 0.51
N LEU A 101 -20.12 3.87 1.44
CA LEU A 101 -18.67 3.88 1.34
C LEU A 101 -18.19 3.18 0.09
N ALA A 102 -18.75 2.01 -0.22
CA ALA A 102 -18.39 1.26 -1.41
C ALA A 102 -18.66 2.09 -2.68
N LYS A 103 -19.82 2.78 -2.76
CA LYS A 103 -20.13 3.72 -3.84
C LYS A 103 -19.21 4.93 -3.89
N ALA A 104 -18.86 5.49 -2.73
CA ALA A 104 -17.93 6.59 -2.62
C ALA A 104 -16.52 6.24 -3.13
N ILE A 105 -16.19 4.95 -3.34
CA ILE A 105 -14.90 4.49 -3.86
C ILE A 105 -14.98 4.01 -5.34
N MET A 106 -16.11 4.20 -6.03
CA MET A 106 -16.27 3.79 -7.46
C MET A 106 -16.02 4.88 -8.51
N LYS A 107 -15.60 6.09 -8.15
CA LYS A 107 -15.21 7.15 -9.11
C LYS A 107 -13.81 6.86 -9.68
N PRO A 108 -13.55 7.19 -10.95
CA PRO A 108 -12.27 6.88 -11.60
C PRO A 108 -11.01 7.53 -10.99
N ALA A 109 -11.17 8.56 -10.15
CA ALA A 109 -10.07 9.37 -9.61
C ALA A 109 -9.42 8.82 -8.34
N TYR A 110 -9.70 7.57 -7.94
CA TYR A 110 -9.42 7.14 -6.57
C TYR A 110 -8.05 6.52 -6.31
N PHE A 111 -7.47 7.02 -5.22
CA PHE A 111 -6.19 6.64 -4.68
C PHE A 111 -6.18 5.18 -4.17
N TRP A 112 -5.02 4.55 -4.40
CA TRP A 112 -4.58 3.17 -4.08
C TRP A 112 -5.30 2.06 -4.85
N LYS A 113 -5.86 2.36 -6.03
CA LYS A 113 -6.21 1.31 -7.00
C LYS A 113 -4.95 0.54 -7.37
N TYR A 114 -4.87 -0.72 -6.95
CA TYR A 114 -3.81 -1.63 -7.32
C TYR A 114 -4.36 -2.73 -8.23
N PRO A 115 -3.92 -2.82 -9.50
CA PRO A 115 -4.17 -4.02 -10.28
C PRO A 115 -3.44 -5.19 -9.61
N GLN A 116 -4.16 -6.27 -9.32
CA GLN A 116 -3.57 -7.56 -8.96
C GLN A 116 -3.31 -8.31 -10.28
N PRO A 117 -2.07 -8.27 -10.82
CA PRO A 117 -1.78 -8.73 -12.18
C PRO A 117 -2.08 -10.22 -12.39
N LEU A 118 -2.10 -11.03 -11.32
CA LEU A 118 -2.34 -12.47 -11.42
C LEU A 118 -3.82 -12.87 -11.49
N LEU A 119 -4.75 -11.95 -11.18
CA LEU A 119 -6.18 -12.29 -11.03
C LEU A 119 -7.13 -11.38 -11.81
N ASN A 120 -6.59 -10.40 -12.56
CA ASN A 120 -7.36 -9.27 -13.10
C ASN A 120 -8.14 -8.48 -12.04
N ASP A 121 -8.03 -8.80 -10.74
CA ASP A 121 -8.72 -8.11 -9.66
C ASP A 121 -8.05 -6.76 -9.34
N TYR A 122 -8.80 -5.86 -8.72
CA TYR A 122 -8.25 -4.62 -8.18
C TYR A 122 -8.40 -4.59 -6.66
N THR A 123 -7.32 -4.32 -5.96
CA THR A 123 -7.36 -3.96 -4.53
C THR A 123 -7.42 -2.45 -4.42
N PHE A 124 -8.40 -1.95 -3.69
CA PHE A 124 -8.54 -0.55 -3.34
C PHE A 124 -8.31 -0.38 -1.86
N TYR A 125 -7.87 0.80 -1.46
CA TYR A 125 -7.75 1.17 -0.07
C TYR A 125 -8.46 2.51 0.16
N THR A 126 -8.97 2.71 1.35
CA THR A 126 -9.62 3.96 1.72
C THR A 126 -9.40 4.26 3.19
N LEU A 127 -9.32 5.55 3.52
CA LEU A 127 -9.35 6.05 4.89
C LEU A 127 -10.79 6.45 5.22
N ARG A 128 -11.33 5.87 6.28
CA ARG A 128 -12.67 6.20 6.80
C ARG A 128 -12.54 6.83 8.17
N PHE A 129 -13.44 7.71 8.51
CA PHE A 129 -13.39 8.42 9.79
C PHE A 129 -14.79 8.78 10.30
N ILE A 130 -14.90 9.00 11.60
CA ILE A 130 -16.08 9.61 12.21
C ILE A 130 -15.71 11.03 12.62
N ASP A 131 -16.41 11.99 12.04
CA ASP A 131 -16.30 13.40 12.40
C ASP A 131 -16.77 13.60 13.85
N ALA A 132 -15.94 14.22 14.67
CA ALA A 132 -16.25 14.40 16.09
C ALA A 132 -17.43 15.36 16.33
N LYS A 133 -17.76 16.22 15.36
CA LYS A 133 -18.83 17.23 15.48
C LYS A 133 -20.21 16.65 15.24
N ASP A 134 -20.37 15.85 14.19
CA ASP A 134 -21.69 15.32 13.77
C ASP A 134 -21.83 13.81 13.98
N GLY A 135 -20.76 13.11 14.37
CA GLY A 135 -20.76 11.67 14.62
C GLY A 135 -21.00 10.83 13.37
N LYS A 136 -20.91 11.41 12.16
CA LYS A 136 -21.16 10.70 10.90
C LYS A 136 -19.90 10.05 10.38
N LEU A 137 -20.07 8.83 9.90
CA LEU A 137 -19.04 8.11 9.15
C LEU A 137 -18.87 8.72 7.76
N LYS A 138 -17.63 9.04 7.43
CA LYS A 138 -17.19 9.62 6.16
C LYS A 138 -15.98 8.83 5.63
N ALA A 139 -15.65 9.04 4.36
CA ALA A 139 -14.43 8.54 3.74
C ALA A 139 -13.73 9.68 3.01
N ILE A 140 -12.41 9.58 2.93
CA ILE A 140 -11.58 10.46 2.11
C ILE A 140 -11.84 10.15 0.63
N GLU A 141 -12.03 11.19 -0.19
CA GLU A 141 -12.30 11.06 -1.63
C GLU A 141 -11.08 11.42 -2.49
N THR A 142 -10.20 12.30 -2.00
CA THR A 142 -9.04 12.81 -2.75
C THR A 142 -7.75 12.73 -1.93
N LEU A 143 -6.59 12.83 -2.60
CA LEU A 143 -5.31 12.93 -1.88
C LEU A 143 -5.21 14.24 -1.09
N ASP A 144 -5.81 15.32 -1.58
CA ASP A 144 -5.86 16.60 -0.86
C ASP A 144 -6.64 16.45 0.47
N ASP A 145 -7.71 15.65 0.50
CA ASP A 145 -8.41 15.34 1.75
C ASP A 145 -7.49 14.60 2.73
N VAL A 146 -6.61 13.71 2.26
CA VAL A 146 -5.62 13.05 3.13
C VAL A 146 -4.65 14.07 3.72
N GLN A 147 -4.16 15.01 2.91
CA GLN A 147 -3.28 16.07 3.39
C GLN A 147 -3.98 16.93 4.45
N GLN A 148 -5.23 17.33 4.21
CA GLN A 148 -6.01 18.12 5.17
C GLN A 148 -6.33 17.34 6.45
N PHE A 149 -6.69 16.06 6.32
CA PHE A 149 -6.95 15.14 7.43
C PHE A 149 -5.73 15.00 8.35
N LEU A 150 -4.54 14.85 7.74
CA LEU A 150 -3.28 14.76 8.47
C LEU A 150 -2.77 16.11 8.97
N GLY A 151 -3.16 17.23 8.34
CA GLY A 151 -2.63 18.54 8.69
C GLY A 151 -1.16 18.69 8.28
N ASN A 152 -0.27 18.89 9.26
CA ASN A 152 1.17 18.87 9.05
C ASN A 152 1.67 17.45 9.33
N ILE A 153 2.38 16.87 8.37
CA ILE A 153 3.03 15.58 8.52
C ILE A 153 4.29 15.78 9.37
N ASP A 154 4.20 15.44 10.65
CA ASP A 154 5.24 15.66 11.62
C ASP A 154 5.62 14.41 12.45
N THR A 155 4.84 13.32 12.34
CA THR A 155 5.13 12.02 12.96
C THR A 155 5.51 10.91 11.95
N GLU A 156 6.07 9.82 12.47
CA GLU A 156 6.33 8.60 11.69
C GLU A 156 5.04 7.99 11.13
N ALA A 157 3.96 7.99 11.91
CA ALA A 157 2.70 7.35 11.53
C ALA A 157 2.00 8.12 10.40
N GLU A 158 2.04 9.45 10.47
CA GLU A 158 1.47 10.34 9.45
C GLU A 158 2.21 10.25 8.13
N ILE A 159 3.55 10.26 8.14
CA ILE A 159 4.29 10.12 6.89
C ILE A 159 4.08 8.73 6.29
N LEU A 160 3.98 7.68 7.11
CA LEU A 160 3.68 6.34 6.60
C LEU A 160 2.28 6.29 5.98
N LEU A 161 1.27 6.86 6.65
CA LEU A 161 -0.09 6.93 6.13
C LEU A 161 -0.16 7.77 4.85
N TRP A 162 0.56 8.88 4.79
CA TRP A 162 0.70 9.71 3.58
C TRP A 162 1.34 8.94 2.44
N ILE A 163 2.44 8.20 2.67
CA ILE A 163 3.08 7.39 1.64
C ILE A 163 2.14 6.29 1.15
N MET A 164 1.47 5.60 2.07
CA MET A 164 0.43 4.63 1.68
C MET A 164 -0.62 5.31 0.81
N ALA A 165 -0.88 6.60 1.03
CA ALA A 165 -1.85 7.37 0.29
C ALA A 165 -1.41 7.87 -1.08
N SER A 166 -0.24 8.48 -1.15
CA SER A 166 0.26 9.20 -2.32
C SER A 166 1.08 8.33 -3.26
N ASP A 167 1.64 7.23 -2.75
CA ASP A 167 2.62 6.42 -3.48
C ASP A 167 2.06 5.07 -3.93
N HIS A 168 2.65 4.56 -5.02
CA HIS A 168 2.24 3.28 -5.60
C HIS A 168 2.52 2.14 -4.61
N PRO A 169 1.57 1.23 -4.32
CA PRO A 169 1.76 0.15 -3.34
C PRO A 169 2.84 -0.89 -3.72
N GLY A 170 3.31 -0.90 -4.97
CA GLY A 170 4.54 -1.63 -5.37
C GLY A 170 5.82 -1.05 -4.75
N ARG A 171 5.81 0.24 -4.40
CA ARG A 171 6.89 0.94 -3.70
C ARG A 171 6.81 0.63 -2.23
N ARG A 172 7.67 -0.25 -1.77
CA ARG A 172 7.77 -0.56 -0.34
C ARG A 172 8.63 0.51 0.32
N SER A 173 7.99 1.44 1.00
CA SER A 173 8.69 2.33 1.93
C SER A 173 9.30 1.47 3.04
N TYR A 174 10.61 1.60 3.21
CA TYR A 174 11.40 0.69 4.06
C TYR A 174 11.82 1.36 5.36
N SER A 175 12.40 2.55 5.25
CA SER A 175 12.95 3.31 6.37
C SER A 175 12.73 4.80 6.15
N TYR A 176 12.85 5.55 7.24
CA TYR A 176 12.77 7.00 7.22
C TYR A 176 13.83 7.63 8.12
N LYS A 177 14.04 8.93 7.90
CA LYS A 177 14.83 9.82 8.75
C LYS A 177 14.24 11.22 8.68
N LYS A 178 14.00 11.83 9.84
CA LYS A 178 13.64 13.26 9.91
C LYS A 178 14.91 14.10 9.70
N VAL A 179 14.85 15.06 8.77
CA VAL A 179 15.94 15.96 8.39
C VAL A 179 15.41 17.39 8.43
N GLY A 180 15.63 18.08 9.55
CA GLY A 180 14.97 19.36 9.81
C GLY A 180 13.45 19.18 9.86
N ARG A 181 12.72 19.94 9.03
CA ARG A 181 11.26 19.82 8.86
C ARG A 181 10.82 18.79 7.81
N ASN A 182 11.76 18.12 7.16
CA ASN A 182 11.47 17.20 6.07
C ASN A 182 11.63 15.74 6.51
N TYR A 183 10.93 14.84 5.84
CA TYR A 183 11.10 13.40 5.93
C TYR A 183 11.88 12.88 4.75
N ARG A 184 13.06 12.28 5.01
CA ARG A 184 13.73 11.45 4.01
C ARG A 184 13.26 10.01 4.15
N VAL A 185 12.61 9.49 3.12
CA VAL A 185 12.03 8.14 3.07
C VAL A 185 12.80 7.32 2.06
N ARG A 186 13.18 6.09 2.44
CA ARG A 186 13.80 5.12 1.54
C ARG A 186 12.74 4.20 0.97
N PHE A 187 12.77 4.05 -0.35
CA PHE A 187 11.94 3.11 -1.08
C PHE A 187 12.80 2.00 -1.68
N LEU A 188 12.20 0.82 -1.73
CA LEU A 188 12.63 -0.27 -2.58
C LEU A 188 11.45 -0.61 -3.50
N ASP A 189 11.58 -0.22 -4.76
CA ASP A 189 10.61 -0.52 -5.80
C ASP A 189 11.08 -1.72 -6.61
N SER A 190 10.15 -2.51 -7.15
CA SER A 190 10.45 -3.62 -8.03
C SER A 190 9.57 -3.54 -9.27
N ASP A 191 10.16 -3.74 -10.44
CA ASP A 191 9.39 -3.80 -11.67
C ASP A 191 8.47 -5.03 -11.71
N MET A 192 7.46 -4.97 -12.58
CA MET A 192 6.57 -6.10 -12.85
C MET A 192 7.42 -7.28 -13.36
N GLY A 193 7.65 -8.28 -12.50
CA GLY A 193 8.55 -9.40 -12.74
C GLY A 193 9.60 -9.64 -11.65
N GLU A 194 9.75 -8.71 -10.69
CA GLU A 194 10.67 -8.82 -9.53
C GLU A 194 12.17 -9.00 -9.90
N CYS A 195 12.54 -8.78 -11.16
CA CYS A 195 13.93 -8.91 -11.62
C CYS A 195 14.77 -7.64 -11.39
N TYR A 196 14.14 -6.47 -11.45
CA TYR A 196 14.79 -5.19 -11.24
C TYR A 196 14.30 -4.56 -9.95
N PHE A 197 15.24 -4.07 -9.14
CA PHE A 197 14.97 -3.33 -7.93
C PHE A 197 15.60 -1.95 -7.99
N HIS A 198 14.78 -0.92 -7.80
CA HIS A 198 15.22 0.47 -7.69
C HIS A 198 15.18 0.89 -6.23
N GLU A 199 16.35 1.24 -5.69
CA GLU A 199 16.45 1.78 -4.35
C GLU A 199 16.74 3.28 -4.42
N TYR A 200 15.89 4.09 -3.79
CA TYR A 200 16.01 5.54 -3.83
C TYR A 200 15.51 6.19 -2.53
N PHE A 201 15.87 7.45 -2.35
CA PHE A 201 15.29 8.33 -1.34
C PHE A 201 14.33 9.32 -1.97
N ARG A 202 13.25 9.63 -1.25
CA ARG A 202 12.50 10.87 -1.44
C ARG A 202 12.51 11.72 -0.20
N TYR A 203 12.48 13.03 -0.40
CA TYR A 203 12.33 14.03 0.64
C TYR A 203 10.93 14.60 0.56
N TYR A 204 10.14 14.42 1.61
CA TYR A 204 8.81 14.99 1.78
C TYR A 204 8.90 16.20 2.72
N ASP A 205 8.23 17.29 2.39
CA ASP A 205 8.02 18.38 3.34
C ASP A 205 6.86 18.07 4.32
N GLU A 206 6.56 19.01 5.21
CA GLU A 206 5.46 18.90 6.19
C GLU A 206 4.06 18.84 5.56
N LYS A 207 3.93 19.08 4.25
CA LYS A 207 2.67 18.96 3.50
C LYS A 207 2.62 17.70 2.64
N GLY A 208 3.67 16.86 2.70
CA GLY A 208 3.75 15.63 1.92
C GLY A 208 4.17 15.86 0.47
N LYS A 209 4.63 17.07 0.11
CA LYS A 209 5.14 17.35 -1.23
C LYS A 209 6.53 16.73 -1.39
N VAL A 210 6.75 16.04 -2.50
CA VAL A 210 8.08 15.55 -2.87
C VAL A 210 8.95 16.72 -3.29
N MET A 211 9.96 17.01 -2.49
CA MET A 211 10.93 18.10 -2.73
C MET A 211 12.11 17.64 -3.56
N LYS A 212 12.52 16.39 -3.40
CA LYS A 212 13.68 15.81 -4.07
C LYS A 212 13.58 14.29 -4.08
N GLU A 213 14.02 13.68 -5.18
CA GLU A 213 14.31 12.25 -5.26
C GLU A 213 15.81 12.03 -5.53
N LYS A 214 16.36 10.93 -5.01
CA LYS A 214 17.74 10.51 -5.29
C LYS A 214 17.82 8.99 -5.37
N THR A 215 18.13 8.47 -6.55
CA THR A 215 18.48 7.06 -6.75
C THR A 215 19.77 6.71 -6.01
N LEU A 216 19.75 5.57 -5.33
CA LEU A 216 20.89 5.03 -4.59
C LEU A 216 21.56 3.90 -5.35
N ARG A 217 20.75 2.97 -5.85
CA ARG A 217 21.21 1.86 -6.68
C ARG A 217 20.06 1.27 -7.47
N GLU A 218 20.44 0.65 -8.56
CA GLU A 218 19.58 -0.21 -9.37
C GLU A 218 20.19 -1.60 -9.34
N VAL A 219 19.38 -2.61 -9.05
CA VAL A 219 19.84 -3.98 -8.86
C VAL A 219 19.05 -4.88 -9.80
N HIS A 220 19.75 -5.48 -10.76
CA HIS A 220 19.24 -6.59 -11.54
C HIS A 220 19.55 -7.90 -10.80
N VAL A 221 18.54 -8.69 -10.48
CA VAL A 221 18.69 -10.01 -9.85
C VAL A 221 19.28 -10.99 -10.86
N LYS A 222 20.51 -11.42 -10.60
CA LYS A 222 21.20 -12.43 -11.41
C LYS A 222 20.40 -13.73 -11.45
N GLY A 223 20.09 -14.21 -12.66
CA GLY A 223 19.33 -15.44 -12.89
C GLY A 223 17.81 -15.26 -12.84
N CYS A 224 17.32 -14.03 -12.75
CA CYS A 224 15.90 -13.75 -12.96
C CYS A 224 15.56 -13.90 -14.45
N VAL A 225 14.52 -14.66 -14.75
CA VAL A 225 14.00 -14.81 -16.11
C VAL A 225 12.84 -13.84 -16.24
N GLU A 226 12.98 -12.87 -17.13
CA GLU A 226 11.89 -11.95 -17.47
C GLU A 226 10.74 -12.77 -18.07
N ILE A 227 9.62 -12.85 -17.35
CA ILE A 227 8.40 -13.44 -17.90
C ILE A 227 7.80 -12.37 -18.81
N MET A 228 8.11 -12.43 -20.10
CA MET A 228 7.39 -11.66 -21.12
C MET A 228 5.97 -12.24 -21.20
N ILE A 229 4.96 -11.45 -20.79
CA ILE A 229 3.53 -11.74 -20.98
C ILE A 229 3.08 -11.06 -22.27
#